data_AF-A0A1R3T916-F1
#
_entry.id   AF-A0A1R3T916-F1
#
_cell.length_a   1.000
_cell.length_b   1.000
_cell.length_c   1.000
_cell.angle_alpha   90.00
_cell.angle_beta   90.00
_cell.angle_gamma   90.00
#
_symmetry.space_group_name_H-M   'P 1'
#
loop_
_entity.id
_entity.type
_entity.pdbx_description
1 polymer ?
#
loop_
_entity_poly.entity_id
_entity_poly.type
_entity_poly.pdbx_seq_one_letter_code
_entity_poly.pdbx_strand_id
1 'polypeptide(L)' 'MDKKTFKVIKGYSELGYSERKEVREFIEKFEKEEFGSRKPLVENLSKSLGPTSDNNCPCCGK' A
#
# COMPACT_ATOMS: atom_id res chain seq x y z
N MET A 1 -2.05 0.26 19.74
CA MET A 1 -2.00 0.05 18.28
C MET A 1 -1.54 -1.36 18.01
N ASP A 2 -2.12 -2.01 17.01
CA ASP A 2 -1.70 -3.35 16.63
C ASP A 2 -0.45 -3.32 15.74
N LYS A 3 0.17 -4.49 15.54
CA LYS A 3 1.41 -4.64 14.77
C LYS A 3 1.28 -4.13 13.33
N LYS A 4 0.09 -4.21 12.72
CA LYS A 4 -0.16 -3.70 11.37
C LYS A 4 -0.15 -2.18 11.37
N THR A 5 -0.77 -1.53 12.36
CA THR A 5 -0.74 -0.05 12.44
C THR A 5 0.68 0.47 12.53
N PHE A 6 1.54 -0.15 13.35
CA PHE A 6 2.95 0.26 13.46
C PHE A 6 3.73 0.10 12.16
N LYS A 7 3.46 -0.96 11.38
CA LYS A 7 4.08 -1.13 10.05
C LYS A 7 3.70 -0.01 9.09
N VAL A 8 2.43 0.37 9.07
CA VAL A 8 1.95 1.48 8.23
C VAL A 8 2.60 2.80 8.63
N ILE A 9 2.65 3.11 9.94
CA ILE A 9 3.29 4.34 10.42
C ILE A 9 4.78 4.35 10.10
N LYS A 10 5.48 3.23 10.28
CA LYS A 10 6.91 3.12 9.94
C LYS A 10 7.13 3.42 8.45
N GLY A 11 6.42 2.74 7.55
CA GLY A 11 6.53 2.98 6.11
C GLY A 11 6.19 4.42 5.74
N TYR A 12 5.10 4.97 6.31
CA TYR A 12 4.71 6.36 6.09
C TYR A 12 5.76 7.38 6.58
N SER A 13 6.47 7.06 7.67
CA SER A 13 7.54 7.91 8.21
C SER A 13 8.81 7.92 7.35
N GLU A 14 9.04 6.86 6.58
CA GLU A 14 10.17 6.74 5.64
C GLU A 14 9.96 7.54 4.35
N LEU A 15 8.70 7.91 4.04
CA LEU A 15 8.36 8.71 2.87
C LEU A 15 8.76 10.19 3.03
N GLY A 16 9.14 10.82 1.92
CA GLY A 16 9.32 12.25 1.77
C GLY A 16 7.99 13.03 1.76
N TYR A 17 8.07 14.36 1.79
CA TYR A 17 6.87 15.21 1.89
C TYR A 17 5.89 15.05 0.71
N SER A 18 6.41 14.97 -0.52
CA SER A 18 5.62 14.76 -1.75
C SER A 18 4.93 13.41 -1.75
N GLU A 19 5.66 12.34 -1.43
CA GLU A 19 5.14 10.97 -1.38
C GLU A 19 4.04 10.84 -0.31
N ARG A 20 4.23 11.46 0.86
CA ARG A 20 3.17 11.53 1.90
C ARG A 20 1.92 12.27 1.41
N LYS A 21 2.05 13.27 0.54
CA LYS A 21 0.91 13.97 -0.07
C LYS A 21 0.15 13.02 -1.00
N GLU A 22 0.85 12.30 -1.86
CA GLU A 22 0.27 11.31 -2.78
C GLU A 22 -0.49 10.21 -2.03
N VAL A 23 0.09 9.67 -0.94
CA VAL A 23 -0.57 8.66 -0.10
C VAL A 23 -1.87 9.20 0.50
N ARG A 24 -1.86 10.44 1.02
CA ARG A 24 -3.07 11.06 1.60
C ARG A 24 -4.16 11.29 0.55
N GLU A 25 -3.80 11.79 -0.62
CA GLU A 25 -4.74 12.00 -1.72
C GLU A 25 -5.34 10.67 -2.20
N PHE A 26 -4.53 9.62 -2.25
CA PHE A 26 -5.01 8.28 -2.58
C PHE A 26 -6.00 7.74 -1.53
N ILE A 27 -5.69 7.86 -0.23
CA ILE A 27 -6.59 7.44 0.85
C ILE A 27 -7.91 8.20 0.78
N GLU A 28 -7.85 9.52 0.62
CA GLU A 28 -9.04 10.36 0.52
C GLU A 28 -9.92 9.98 -0.67
N LYS A 29 -9.31 9.72 -1.83
CA LYS A 29 -10.02 9.22 -3.02
C LYS A 29 -10.67 7.87 -2.75
N PHE A 30 -9.93 6.94 -2.12
CA PHE A 30 -10.44 5.61 -1.78
C PHE A 30 -11.62 5.65 -0.82
N GLU A 31 -11.59 6.53 0.18
CA GLU A 31 -12.66 6.68 1.17
C GLU A 31 -13.92 7.35 0.61
N LYS A 32 -13.75 8.27 -0.36
CA LYS A 32 -14.85 9.01 -0.99
C LYS A 32 -15.52 8.28 -2.16
N GLU A 33 -14.81 7.39 -2.86
CA GLU A 33 -15.39 6.67 -3.98
C GLU A 33 -16.50 5.70 -3.56
N GLU A 34 -17.53 5.52 -4.39
CA GLU A 34 -18.57 4.51 -4.14
C GLU A 34 -18.00 3.09 -4.31
N PHE A 35 -18.60 2.11 -3.62
CA PHE A 35 -18.08 0.74 -3.50
C PHE A 35 -17.78 0.07 -4.86
N GLY A 36 -18.57 0.36 -5.89
CA GLY A 36 -18.36 -0.14 -7.26
C GLY A 36 -17.08 0.40 -7.93
N SER A 37 -16.70 1.64 -7.62
CA SER A 37 -15.52 2.31 -8.17
C SER A 37 -14.23 1.96 -7.41
N ARG A 38 -14.34 1.50 -6.17
CA ARG A 38 -13.20 1.03 -5.36
C ARG A 38 -12.59 -0.28 -5.85
N LYS A 39 -13.34 -1.09 -6.59
CA LYS A 39 -12.89 -2.42 -7.06
C LYS A 39 -11.54 -2.38 -7.81
N PRO A 40 -11.34 -1.53 -8.83
CA PRO A 40 -10.03 -1.38 -9.48
C PRO A 40 -8.92 -0.88 -8.53
N LEU A 41 -9.24 -0.03 -7.54
CA LEU A 41 -8.27 0.44 -6.55
C LEU A 41 -7.83 -0.70 -5.60
N VAL A 42 -8.78 -1.49 -5.10
CA VAL A 42 -8.49 -2.67 -4.27
C VAL A 42 -7.69 -3.69 -5.05
N GLU A 43 -8.03 -3.94 -6.32
CA GLU A 43 -7.25 -4.82 -7.19
C GLU A 43 -5.82 -4.31 -7.37
N ASN A 44 -5.60 -3.00 -7.53
CA ASN A 44 -4.25 -2.44 -7.65
C ASN A 44 -3.45 -2.54 -6.35
N LEU A 45 -4.10 -2.44 -5.18
CA LEU A 45 -3.45 -2.68 -3.88
C LEU A 45 -3.19 -4.17 -3.60
N SER A 46 -4.00 -5.05 -4.19
CA SER A 46 -3.91 -6.51 -4.01
C SER A 46 -3.00 -7.17 -5.04
N LYS A 47 -2.77 -6.54 -6.20
CA LYS A 47 -1.77 -6.95 -7.17
C LYS A 47 -0.41 -6.80 -6.52
N SER A 48 0.36 -7.89 -6.50
CA SER A 48 1.74 -7.88 -6.02
C SER A 48 2.49 -6.76 -6.75
N LEU A 49 3.06 -5.81 -6.00
CA LEU A 49 3.89 -4.72 -6.53
C LEU A 49 5.28 -5.23 -6.95
N GLY A 50 5.36 -6.46 -7.46
CA GLY A 50 6.57 -7.25 -7.57
C GLY A 50 6.94 -7.97 -6.27
N PRO A 51 8.07 -8.70 -6.25
CA PRO A 51 8.61 -9.27 -5.04
C PRO A 51 8.94 -8.14 -4.05
N THR A 52 8.39 -8.22 -2.83
CA THR A 52 8.92 -7.44 -1.72
C THR A 52 10.38 -7.85 -1.53
N SER A 53 11.26 -6.95 -1.08
CA SER A 53 12.69 -7.24 -0.85
C SER A 53 12.95 -8.29 0.26
N ASP A 54 11.94 -9.06 0.64
CA ASP A 54 12.10 -10.33 1.30
C ASP A 54 12.68 -11.29 0.24
N ASN A 55 13.99 -11.51 0.28
CA ASN A 55 14.78 -12.34 -0.64
C ASN A 55 14.34 -13.82 -0.70
N ASN A 56 13.11 -14.09 -1.08
CA ASN A 56 12.61 -15.42 -1.35
C ASN A 56 11.46 -15.34 -2.34
N CYS A 57 11.81 -15.41 -3.62
CA CYS A 57 10.85 -15.67 -4.68
C CYS A 57 10.13 -17.00 -4.39
N PRO A 58 8.79 -17.05 -4.29
CA PRO A 58 8.06 -18.29 -4.00
C PRO A 58 8.16 -19.33 -5.13
N CYS A 59 8.62 -18.95 -6.32
CA CYS A 59 8.85 -19.87 -7.44
C CYS A 59 10.23 -20.54 -7.39
N CYS A 60 11.25 -19.90 -6.81
CA CYS A 60 12.62 -20.40 -6.86
C CYS A 60 13.42 -20.31 -5.54
N GLY A 61 12.82 -19.83 -4.45
CA GLY A 61 13.39 -19.80 -3.10
C GLY A 61 14.72 -19.06 -2.99
N LYS A 62 14.95 -18.05 -3.85
CA LYS A 62 16.11 -17.17 -3.86
C LYS A 62 15.70 -15.72 -3.67
#